data_AF-A0A950DN38-F1
#
_entry.id   AF-A0A950DN38-F1
#
_cell.length_a   1.000
_cell.length_b   1.000
_cell.length_c   1.000
_cell.angle_alpha   90.00
_cell.angle_beta   90.00
_cell.angle_gamma   90.00
#
_symmetry.space_group_name_H-M   'P 1'
#
loop_
_entity.id
_entity.type
_entity.pdbx_description
1 polymer ?
#
loop_
_entity_poly.entity_id
_entity_poly.type
_entity_poly.pdbx_seq_one_letter_code
_entity_poly.pdbx_strand_id
1 'polypeptide(L)'
;MLLSLAAAAVVAVLGAAPVRAESPEKEPAPDLHTAEGACGLIRHDLSRLAEAERDQAFALNLGAAPGSSTALIESRLAVMLDRTNRLRQNLREVRHNSVPHDPRVEQCTKMGFRALVQAEQLTTSVEEFLHSHEIGEASNPGAFRSDAAAAPAAPGSRPLSGATPSTER
;
A
#
# COMPACT_ATOMS: atom_id res chain seq x y z
N MET A 1 28.51 -71.58 19.52
CA MET A 1 29.22 -71.65 18.22
C MET A 1 28.71 -70.48 17.38
N LEU A 2 29.27 -69.28 17.52
CA LEU A 2 30.32 -68.71 16.65
C LEU A 2 30.11 -69.02 15.16
N LEU A 3 29.70 -68.03 14.36
CA LEU A 3 30.62 -67.37 13.42
C LEU A 3 30.01 -66.08 12.83
N SER A 4 30.86 -65.07 12.74
CA SER A 4 30.67 -63.73 12.21
C SER A 4 30.69 -63.65 10.69
N LEU A 5 30.04 -62.63 10.12
CA LEU A 5 30.43 -61.88 8.90
C LEU A 5 29.59 -60.59 8.89
N ALA A 6 30.07 -59.46 9.42
CA ALA A 6 31.04 -58.51 8.85
C ALA A 6 30.53 -57.75 7.61
N ALA A 7 30.22 -56.46 7.86
CA ALA A 7 30.48 -55.28 7.05
C ALA A 7 29.73 -55.07 5.71
N ALA A 8 28.90 -54.02 5.66
CA ALA A 8 29.25 -52.79 4.94
C ALA A 8 28.28 -51.66 5.33
N ALA A 9 28.75 -50.76 6.18
CA ALA A 9 28.09 -49.50 6.49
C ALA A 9 28.32 -48.53 5.31
N VAL A 10 27.27 -48.18 4.59
CA VAL A 10 27.28 -47.01 3.72
C VAL A 10 26.69 -45.86 4.54
N VAL A 11 27.58 -45.09 5.17
CA VAL A 11 27.24 -43.82 5.81
C VAL A 11 26.94 -42.82 4.70
N ALA A 12 25.66 -42.66 4.38
CA ALA A 12 25.20 -41.52 3.60
C ALA A 12 25.27 -40.29 4.51
N VAL A 13 26.36 -39.52 4.39
CA VAL A 13 26.45 -38.17 4.94
C VAL A 13 25.50 -37.28 4.14
N LEU A 14 24.21 -37.34 4.44
CA LEU A 14 23.35 -36.20 4.18
C LEU A 14 23.68 -35.17 5.25
N GLY A 15 24.40 -34.13 4.82
CA GLY A 15 24.57 -32.90 5.57
C GLY A 15 23.20 -32.24 5.79
N ALA A 16 22.48 -32.71 6.80
CA ALA A 16 21.57 -31.87 7.54
C ALA A 16 22.45 -30.88 8.32
N ALA A 17 22.74 -29.74 7.70
CA ALA A 17 23.18 -28.59 8.47
C ALA A 17 22.12 -28.41 9.58
N PRO A 18 22.52 -28.36 10.86
CA PRO A 18 21.57 -27.96 11.87
C PRO A 18 21.09 -26.58 11.45
N VAL A 19 19.80 -26.46 11.13
CA VAL A 19 19.14 -25.17 11.23
C VAL A 19 19.39 -24.78 12.67
N ARG A 20 20.37 -23.90 12.86
CA ARG A 20 20.56 -23.24 14.14
C ARG A 20 19.25 -22.51 14.29
N ALA A 21 18.37 -23.04 15.14
CA ALA A 21 17.34 -22.25 15.76
C ALA A 21 18.10 -21.16 16.52
N GLU A 22 18.50 -20.13 15.78
CA GLU A 22 18.82 -18.83 16.31
C GLU A 22 17.49 -18.42 16.92
N SER A 23 17.35 -18.72 18.22
CA SER A 23 16.42 -17.98 19.07
C SER A 23 16.48 -16.55 18.59
N PRO A 24 15.35 -15.91 18.26
CA PRO A 24 15.36 -14.51 17.87
C PRO A 24 16.08 -13.80 19.01
N GLU A 25 17.33 -13.44 18.77
CA GLU A 25 18.14 -12.71 19.72
C GLU A 25 17.35 -11.43 19.87
N LYS A 26 16.68 -11.30 21.02
CA LYS A 26 15.77 -10.21 21.30
C LYS A 26 16.66 -8.99 21.32
N GLU A 27 16.76 -8.35 20.15
CA GLU A 27 17.53 -7.13 19.97
C GLU A 27 17.14 -6.23 21.14
N PRO A 28 18.10 -5.76 21.94
CA PRO A 28 17.77 -5.00 23.12
C PRO A 28 16.91 -3.82 22.70
N ALA A 29 15.78 -3.66 23.37
CA ALA A 29 14.88 -2.55 23.08
C ALA A 29 15.68 -1.24 23.12
N PRO A 30 15.42 -0.30 22.19
CA PRO A 30 16.20 0.93 22.12
C PRO A 30 16.14 1.67 23.45
N ASP A 31 17.31 2.04 23.98
CA ASP A 31 17.38 2.85 25.19
C ASP A 31 16.96 4.29 24.89
N LEU A 32 15.70 4.59 25.18
CA LEU A 32 15.10 5.90 24.94
C LEU A 32 15.68 7.00 25.83
N HIS A 33 16.44 6.65 26.88
CA HIS A 33 17.12 7.62 27.74
C HIS A 33 18.43 8.13 27.13
N THR A 34 18.79 7.68 25.93
CA THR A 34 19.91 8.20 25.16
C THR A 34 19.43 8.89 23.90
N ALA A 35 20.15 9.93 23.47
CA ALA A 35 19.82 10.62 22.22
C ALA A 35 19.94 9.68 21.02
N GLU A 36 20.97 8.84 20.99
CA GLU A 36 21.20 7.82 19.97
C GLU A 36 20.06 6.81 19.90
N GLY A 37 19.56 6.31 21.03
CA GLY A 37 18.46 5.36 21.06
C GLY A 37 17.14 5.99 20.61
N ALA A 38 16.79 7.17 21.13
CA ALA A 38 15.59 7.91 20.72
C ALA A 38 15.60 8.29 19.23
N CYS A 39 16.69 8.89 18.74
CA CYS A 39 16.84 9.20 17.33
C CYS A 39 16.97 7.93 16.46
N GLY A 40 17.53 6.85 16.99
CA GLY A 40 17.61 5.54 16.34
C GLY A 40 16.22 4.99 16.06
N LEU A 41 15.35 4.98 17.07
CA LEU A 41 13.97 4.54 16.95
C LEU A 41 13.19 5.37 15.91
N ILE A 42 13.28 6.70 15.99
CA ILE A 42 12.59 7.59 15.04
C ILE A 42 13.09 7.35 13.60
N ARG A 43 14.41 7.26 13.39
CA ARG A 43 14.97 7.01 12.05
C ARG A 43 14.54 5.65 11.49
N HIS A 44 14.52 4.63 12.34
CA HIS A 44 14.04 3.32 11.96
C HIS A 44 12.57 3.39 11.50
N ASP A 45 11.68 4.02 12.26
CA ASP A 45 10.27 4.15 11.86
C ASP A 45 10.08 4.97 10.59
N LEU A 46 10.82 6.07 10.42
CA LEU A 46 10.83 6.87 9.20
C LEU A 46 11.25 6.03 7.98
N SER A 47 12.26 5.16 8.13
CA SER A 47 12.72 4.30 7.04
C SER A 47 11.65 3.31 6.57
N ARG A 48 10.90 2.74 7.53
CA ARG A 48 9.81 1.79 7.26
C ARG A 48 8.57 2.47 6.70
N LEU A 49 8.29 3.68 7.16
CA LEU A 49 7.23 4.51 6.60
C LEU A 49 7.54 4.85 5.13
N ALA A 50 8.76 5.30 4.84
CA ALA A 50 9.18 5.60 3.47
C ALA A 50 9.17 4.38 2.54
N GLU A 51 9.41 3.18 3.07
CA GLU A 51 9.23 1.93 2.32
C GLU A 51 7.75 1.67 2.01
N ALA A 52 6.87 1.79 3.00
CA ALA A 52 5.43 1.63 2.81
C ALA A 52 4.85 2.66 1.83
N GLU A 53 5.33 3.90 1.85
CA GLU A 53 4.95 4.94 0.87
C GLU A 53 5.37 4.57 -0.56
N ARG A 54 6.59 4.04 -0.74
CA ARG A 54 7.06 3.57 -2.05
C ARG A 54 6.23 2.41 -2.57
N ASP A 55 5.91 1.46 -1.69
CA ASP A 55 5.03 0.32 -2.02
C ASP A 55 3.63 0.78 -2.41
N GLN A 56 3.07 1.78 -1.71
CA GLN A 56 1.78 2.38 -2.05
C GLN A 56 1.82 3.09 -3.40
N ALA A 57 2.86 3.87 -3.67
CA ALA A 57 3.03 4.55 -4.95
C ALA A 57 3.12 3.54 -6.11
N PHE A 58 3.83 2.43 -5.90
CA PHE A 58 3.87 1.34 -6.87
C PHE A 58 2.49 0.69 -7.06
N ALA A 59 1.75 0.45 -5.98
CA ALA A 59 0.40 -0.13 -6.06
C ALA A 59 -0.58 0.77 -6.82
N LEU A 60 -0.53 2.09 -6.60
CA LEU A 60 -1.33 3.07 -7.34
C LEU A 60 -1.01 3.05 -8.84
N ASN A 61 0.27 2.93 -9.21
CA ASN A 61 0.67 2.84 -10.62
C ASN A 61 0.12 1.58 -11.31
N LEU A 62 0.04 0.46 -10.61
CA LEU A 62 -0.56 -0.77 -11.14
C LEU A 62 -2.08 -0.71 -11.19
N GLY A 63 -2.71 -0.13 -10.15
CA GLY A 63 -4.16 -0.01 -10.00
C GLY A 63 -4.79 1.13 -10.80
N ALA A 64 -4.01 1.94 -11.50
CA ALA A 64 -4.52 2.97 -12.41
C ALA A 64 -4.93 2.41 -13.79
N ALA A 65 -4.67 1.12 -14.06
CA ALA A 65 -5.04 0.50 -15.32
C ALA A 65 -6.55 0.14 -15.37
N PRO A 66 -7.23 0.32 -16.52
CA PRO A 66 -8.64 -0.07 -16.65
C PRO A 66 -8.86 -1.56 -16.34
N GLY A 67 -9.79 -1.86 -15.43
CA GLY A 67 -10.12 -3.22 -15.01
C GLY A 67 -9.12 -3.85 -14.02
N SER A 68 -8.22 -3.06 -13.46
CA SER A 68 -7.33 -3.51 -12.37
C SER A 68 -8.06 -3.48 -11.02
N SER A 69 -7.68 -4.38 -10.11
CA SER A 69 -8.30 -4.50 -8.78
C SER A 69 -7.66 -3.52 -7.78
N THR A 70 -8.49 -2.85 -6.99
CA THR A 70 -8.06 -1.99 -5.88
C THR A 70 -7.51 -2.75 -4.67
N ALA A 71 -7.66 -4.08 -4.61
CA ALA A 71 -7.27 -4.89 -3.46
C ALA A 71 -5.79 -4.73 -3.07
N LEU A 72 -4.91 -4.52 -4.07
CA LEU A 72 -3.50 -4.23 -3.81
C LEU A 72 -3.32 -2.86 -3.12
N ILE A 73 -4.05 -1.85 -3.58
CA ILE A 73 -4.01 -0.48 -3.04
C ILE A 73 -4.54 -0.47 -1.60
N GLU A 74 -5.65 -1.17 -1.33
CA GLU A 74 -6.23 -1.34 0.02
C GLU A 74 -5.25 -2.06 0.97
N SER A 75 -4.63 -3.14 0.51
CA SER A 75 -3.64 -3.87 1.31
C SER A 75 -2.45 -2.99 1.69
N ARG A 76 -1.94 -2.17 0.75
CA ARG A 76 -0.83 -1.25 1.02
C ARG A 76 -1.24 -0.08 1.91
N LEU A 77 -2.46 0.41 1.78
CA LEU A 77 -3.02 1.44 2.65
C LEU A 77 -3.08 0.95 4.11
N ALA A 78 -3.52 -0.28 4.34
CA ALA A 78 -3.54 -0.87 5.68
C ALA A 78 -2.14 -0.93 6.32
N VAL A 79 -1.11 -1.27 5.53
CA VAL A 79 0.30 -1.26 6.00
C VAL A 79 0.75 0.16 6.33
N MET A 80 0.45 1.14 5.47
CA MET A 80 0.78 2.55 5.74
C MET A 80 0.13 3.04 7.04
N LEU A 81 -1.15 2.74 7.27
CA LEU A 81 -1.85 3.09 8.50
C LEU A 81 -1.20 2.47 9.75
N ASP A 82 -0.77 1.20 9.71
CA ASP A 82 0.01 0.58 10.80
C ASP A 82 1.32 1.32 11.06
N ARG A 83 2.09 1.65 10.00
CA ARG A 83 3.38 2.37 10.14
C ARG A 83 3.20 3.77 10.70
N THR A 84 2.22 4.52 10.20
CA THR A 84 1.83 5.84 10.71
C THR A 84 1.44 5.78 12.18
N ASN A 85 0.63 4.77 12.58
CA ASN A 85 0.24 4.58 13.98
C ASN A 85 1.44 4.26 14.88
N ARG A 86 2.36 3.41 14.44
CA ARG A 86 3.60 3.09 15.17
C ARG A 86 4.49 4.31 15.34
N LEU A 87 4.73 5.07 14.27
CA LEU A 87 5.51 6.32 14.36
C LEU A 87 4.87 7.29 15.36
N ARG A 88 3.54 7.45 15.31
CA ARG A 88 2.82 8.31 16.26
C ARG A 88 3.00 7.85 17.70
N GLN A 89 2.97 6.54 17.95
CA GLN A 89 3.20 5.99 19.29
C GLN A 89 4.63 6.22 19.76
N ASN A 90 5.62 5.88 18.94
CA ASN A 90 7.03 6.00 19.28
C ASN A 90 7.46 7.47 19.47
N LEU A 91 6.90 8.42 18.71
CA LEU A 91 7.12 9.85 18.94
C LEU A 91 6.56 10.31 20.28
N ARG A 92 5.41 9.78 20.72
CA ARG A 92 4.89 10.06 22.07
C ARG A 92 5.80 9.47 23.14
N GLU A 93 6.24 8.23 22.97
CA GLU A 93 7.13 7.56 23.91
C GLU A 93 8.48 8.28 24.04
N VAL A 94 9.11 8.66 22.92
CA VAL A 94 10.34 9.46 22.94
C VAL A 94 10.12 10.79 23.67
N ARG A 95 9.01 11.50 23.40
CA ARG A 95 8.72 12.76 24.10
C ARG A 95 8.54 12.59 25.62
N HIS A 96 8.05 11.44 26.07
CA HIS A 96 7.83 11.17 27.50
C HIS A 96 9.07 10.62 28.23
N ASN A 97 9.91 9.84 27.55
CA ASN A 97 10.98 9.06 28.17
C ASN A 97 12.39 9.58 27.87
N SER A 98 12.56 10.44 26.85
CA SER A 98 13.87 10.96 26.46
C SER A 98 14.42 12.01 27.43
N VAL A 99 15.75 12.20 27.37
CA VAL A 99 16.46 13.20 28.17
C VAL A 99 15.85 14.58 27.87
N PRO A 100 15.31 15.28 28.89
CA PRO A 100 14.81 16.62 28.70
C PRO A 100 15.92 17.52 28.16
N HIS A 101 15.64 18.28 27.09
CA HIS A 101 16.51 19.31 26.51
C HIS A 101 17.70 18.84 25.66
N ASP A 102 17.71 17.59 25.15
CA ASP A 102 18.67 17.23 24.11
C ASP A 102 18.24 17.79 22.74
N PRO A 103 19.02 18.71 22.12
CA PRO A 103 18.66 19.34 20.86
C PRO A 103 18.62 18.36 19.67
N ARG A 104 19.38 17.26 19.72
CA ARG A 104 19.37 16.22 18.67
C ARG A 104 18.06 15.45 18.72
N VAL A 105 17.60 15.10 19.92
CA VAL A 105 16.31 14.42 20.10
C VAL A 105 15.16 15.31 19.65
N GLU A 106 15.21 16.61 19.97
CA GLU A 106 14.21 17.58 19.49
C GLU A 106 14.17 17.63 17.96
N GLN A 107 15.33 17.69 17.30
CA GLN A 107 15.43 17.68 15.84
C GLN A 107 14.85 16.39 15.22
N CYS A 108 15.25 15.22 15.74
CA CYS A 108 14.72 13.93 15.27
C CYS A 108 13.20 13.86 15.44
N THR A 109 12.69 14.29 16.59
CA THR A 109 11.26 14.32 16.91
C THR A 109 10.50 15.26 15.96
N LYS A 110 11.04 16.44 15.67
CA LYS A 110 10.47 17.39 14.71
C LYS A 110 10.39 16.81 13.29
N MET A 111 11.44 16.11 12.84
CA MET A 111 11.41 15.40 11.55
C MET A 111 10.36 14.29 11.55
N GLY A 112 10.29 13.52 12.64
CA GLY A 112 9.28 12.48 12.82
C GLY A 112 7.85 13.01 12.71
N PHE A 113 7.51 14.10 13.41
CA PHE A 113 6.19 14.71 13.30
C PHE A 113 5.89 15.26 11.91
N ARG A 114 6.88 15.84 11.23
CA ARG A 114 6.69 16.32 9.85
C ARG A 114 6.34 15.16 8.91
N ALA A 115 7.07 14.06 8.99
CA ALA A 115 6.79 12.86 8.19
C ALA A 115 5.43 12.26 8.53
N LEU A 116 5.05 12.24 9.82
CA LEU A 116 3.74 11.76 10.25
C LEU A 116 2.59 12.53 9.57
N VAL A 117 2.65 13.87 9.55
CA VAL A 117 1.62 14.69 8.89
C VAL A 117 1.57 14.42 7.38
N GLN A 118 2.72 14.25 6.73
CA GLN A 118 2.76 13.95 5.30
C GLN A 118 2.17 12.57 4.99
N ALA A 119 2.47 11.57 5.82
CA ALA A 119 1.91 10.23 5.67
C ALA A 119 0.40 10.21 5.92
N GLU A 120 -0.10 10.95 6.92
CA GLU A 120 -1.54 11.10 7.18
C GLU A 120 -2.27 11.69 5.96
N GLN A 121 -1.72 12.76 5.37
CA GLN A 121 -2.25 13.36 4.15
C GLN A 121 -2.28 12.35 2.99
N LEU A 122 -1.18 11.62 2.79
CA LEU A 122 -1.11 10.61 1.74
C LEU A 122 -2.12 9.48 1.96
N THR A 123 -2.29 8.98 3.19
CA THR A 123 -3.29 7.96 3.49
C THR A 123 -4.71 8.46 3.19
N THR A 124 -5.04 9.71 3.53
CA THR A 124 -6.35 10.30 3.20
C THR A 124 -6.56 10.42 1.70
N SER A 125 -5.55 10.86 0.93
CA SER A 125 -5.67 10.93 -0.54
C SER A 125 -5.87 9.55 -1.19
N VAL A 126 -5.25 8.51 -0.64
CA VAL A 126 -5.43 7.13 -1.11
C VAL A 126 -6.84 6.62 -0.77
N GLU A 127 -7.34 6.91 0.44
CA GLU A 127 -8.73 6.61 0.80
C GLU A 127 -9.71 7.28 -0.15
N GLU A 128 -9.54 8.58 -0.43
CA GLU A 128 -10.38 9.32 -1.38
C GLU A 128 -10.36 8.71 -2.79
N PHE A 129 -9.17 8.26 -3.25
CA PHE A 129 -9.02 7.55 -4.52
C PHE A 129 -9.83 6.25 -4.55
N LEU A 130 -9.75 5.43 -3.49
CA LEU A 130 -10.47 4.16 -3.39
C LEU A 130 -11.99 4.38 -3.42
N HIS A 131 -12.50 5.32 -2.61
CA HIS A 131 -13.94 5.63 -2.60
C HIS A 131 -14.44 6.16 -3.95
N SER A 132 -13.61 6.92 -4.67
CA SER A 132 -13.95 7.41 -6.02
C SER A 132 -14.02 6.28 -7.04
N HIS A 133 -13.23 5.22 -6.87
CA HIS A 133 -13.21 4.08 -7.80
C HIS A 133 -14.42 3.16 -7.60
N GLU A 134 -14.83 2.93 -6.35
CA GLU A 134 -16.03 2.13 -6.01
C GLU A 134 -17.32 2.74 -6.59
N ILE A 135 -17.44 4.08 -6.61
CA ILE A 135 -18.61 4.78 -7.17
C ILE A 135 -18.63 4.69 -8.71
N GLY A 136 -17.45 4.60 -9.35
CA GLY A 136 -17.31 4.44 -10.80
C GLY A 136 -17.65 3.03 -11.31
N GLU A 137 -17.43 2.01 -10.50
CA GLU A 137 -17.67 0.60 -10.87
C GLU A 137 -19.16 0.21 -10.83
N ALA A 138 -19.99 0.96 -10.07
CA ALA A 138 -21.45 0.82 -10.07
C ALA A 138 -22.13 1.40 -11.34
N SER A 139 -21.37 2.04 -12.23
CA SER A 139 -21.88 2.72 -13.43
C SER A 139 -21.49 2.00 -14.73
N ASN A 140 -21.74 0.69 -14.82
CA ASN A 140 -21.65 -0.04 -16.09
C ASN A 140 -23.03 -0.58 -16.52
N PRO A 141 -23.91 0.23 -17.13
CA PRO A 141 -25.13 -0.28 -17.76
C PRO A 141 -24.76 -0.84 -19.13
N GLY A 142 -24.21 -2.05 -19.16
CA GLY A 142 -23.76 -2.65 -20.41
C GLY A 142 -23.85 -4.16 -20.44
N ALA A 143 -25.06 -4.73 -20.54
CA ALA A 143 -25.30 -5.97 -21.29
C ALA A 143 -26.78 -6.39 -21.33
N PHE A 144 -27.59 -5.77 -22.20
CA PHE A 144 -28.66 -6.47 -22.92
C PHE A 144 -28.82 -5.85 -24.31
N ARG A 145 -27.96 -6.24 -25.25
CA ARG A 145 -28.41 -6.36 -26.65
C ARG A 145 -29.03 -7.74 -26.78
N SER A 146 -30.33 -7.77 -27.05
CA SER A 146 -30.97 -8.91 -27.69
C SER A 146 -31.64 -8.37 -28.94
N ASP A 147 -31.05 -8.69 -30.09
CA ASP A 147 -31.66 -8.56 -31.40
C ASP A 147 -32.97 -9.35 -31.42
N ALA A 148 -34.06 -8.69 -31.80
CA ALA A 148 -35.21 -9.33 -32.43
C ALA A 148 -35.75 -8.38 -33.50
N ALA A 149 -35.43 -8.71 -34.74
CA ALA A 149 -35.80 -7.98 -35.94
C ALA A 149 -37.31 -8.03 -36.23
N ALA A 150 -37.86 -6.92 -36.75
CA ALA A 150 -38.83 -6.91 -37.86
C ALA A 150 -39.03 -5.48 -38.40
N ALA A 151 -38.51 -5.20 -39.60
CA ALA A 151 -39.12 -4.25 -40.55
C ALA A 151 -40.21 -5.03 -41.36
N PRO A 152 -41.09 -4.42 -42.20
CA PRO A 152 -41.11 -3.05 -42.74
C PRO A 152 -42.52 -2.39 -42.89
N ALA A 153 -42.57 -1.09 -43.26
CA ALA A 153 -43.40 -0.51 -44.34
C ALA A 153 -43.49 1.03 -44.26
N ALA A 154 -43.05 1.73 -45.32
CA ALA A 154 -43.39 3.12 -45.66
C ALA A 154 -44.77 3.15 -46.39
N PRO A 155 -45.38 4.28 -46.87
CA PRO A 155 -44.84 5.65 -47.04
C PRO A 155 -45.82 6.83 -46.79
N GLY A 156 -45.32 8.07 -46.93
CA GLY A 156 -46.09 9.32 -47.10
C GLY A 156 -45.90 10.31 -45.96
N SER A 157 -45.60 11.60 -46.14
CA SER A 157 -45.62 12.47 -47.31
C SER A 157 -44.76 13.71 -46.99
N ARG A 158 -43.91 14.15 -47.93
CA ARG A 158 -43.31 15.51 -47.93
C ARG A 158 -44.30 16.47 -48.59
N PRO A 159 -44.36 17.72 -48.10
CA PRO A 159 -44.02 18.87 -48.94
C PRO A 159 -43.00 19.77 -48.18
N LEU A 160 -41.90 20.33 -48.71
CA LEU A 160 -41.62 21.19 -49.88
C LEU A 160 -42.26 22.60 -49.82
N SER A 161 -41.38 23.61 -49.92
CA SER A 161 -41.57 25.08 -50.10
C SER A 161 -41.78 25.91 -48.82
N GLY A 162 -41.09 27.04 -48.58
CA GLY A 162 -40.14 27.84 -49.37
C GLY A 162 -39.32 28.75 -48.44
N ALA A 163 -38.06 29.04 -48.77
CA ALA A 163 -37.59 30.25 -49.46
C ALA A 163 -37.10 31.36 -48.49
N THR A 164 -35.77 31.52 -48.52
CA THR A 164 -34.80 32.54 -48.03
C THR A 164 -35.10 34.01 -48.39
N PRO A 165 -34.24 35.05 -48.19
CA PRO A 165 -33.08 35.34 -47.28
C PRO A 165 -33.10 36.82 -46.70
N SER A 166 -31.95 37.30 -46.17
CA SER A 166 -31.46 38.72 -46.18
C SER A 166 -31.92 39.65 -45.03
N THR A 167 -31.20 40.63 -44.47
CA THR A 167 -29.86 41.27 -44.63
C THR A 167 -29.71 42.34 -43.51
N GLU A 168 -28.48 42.68 -43.10
CA GLU A 168 -28.01 43.89 -42.37
C GLU A 168 -28.63 44.22 -40.98
N ARG A 169 -27.88 44.73 -40.00
CA ARG A 169 -26.77 45.70 -40.05
C ARG A 169 -25.92 45.62 -38.78
#